data_AF-A0A3B9G279-F1
#
_entry.id   AF-A0A3B9G279-F1
#
_cell.length_a   1.000
_cell.length_b   1.000
_cell.length_c   1.000
_cell.angle_alpha   90.00
_cell.angle_beta   90.00
_cell.angle_gamma   90.00
#
_symmetry.space_group_name_H-M   'P 1'
#
loop_
_entity.id
_entity.type
_entity.pdbx_description
1 polymer ?
#
loop_
_entity_poly.entity_id
_entity_poly.type
_entity_poly.pdbx_seq_one_letter_code
_entity_poly.pdbx_strand_id
1 'polypeptide(L)'
;MVLTVFLTIVFCASMALMLLSAVAFIQDNKLFSSAPKEAQEVLVQRNKELFYGARAIGWTLFIMAVLMILGVGVIAVWDGIRSGFTFMQFFARFITIFTVYKICDMALIDNFLLLKFHFFQYYYPEAEHVMEGRKYGFNIRSQLLKLLVIFPAVSALAAWICTLFVN
;
A
#
# COMPACT_ATOMS: atom_id res chain seq x y z
N MET A 1 21.40 6.56 0.91
CA MET A 1 20.32 7.50 1.30
C MET A 1 19.46 7.92 0.12
N VAL A 2 20.02 8.41 -1.00
CA VAL A 2 19.23 8.74 -2.21
C VAL A 2 18.41 7.57 -2.73
N LEU A 3 19.01 6.37 -2.82
CA LEU A 3 18.29 5.17 -3.25
C LEU A 3 17.14 4.82 -2.30
N THR A 4 17.31 4.98 -0.99
CA THR A 4 16.22 4.77 -0.01
C THR A 4 15.04 5.70 -0.30
N VAL A 5 15.31 6.98 -0.54
CA VAL A 5 14.26 7.96 -0.88
C VAL A 5 13.55 7.57 -2.17
N PHE A 6 14.29 7.19 -3.21
CA PHE A 6 13.72 6.72 -4.47
C PHE A 6 12.82 5.49 -4.26
N LEU A 7 13.32 4.48 -3.53
CA LEU A 7 12.57 3.26 -3.23
C LEU A 7 11.29 3.54 -2.44
N THR A 8 11.32 4.48 -1.51
CA THR A 8 10.14 4.93 -0.78
C THR A 8 9.10 5.55 -1.73
N ILE A 9 9.52 6.44 -2.63
CA ILE A 9 8.61 7.08 -3.60
C ILE A 9 7.99 6.02 -4.51
N VAL A 10 8.79 5.08 -5.00
CA VAL A 10 8.32 3.95 -5.81
C VAL A 10 7.31 3.11 -5.04
N PHE A 11 7.55 2.81 -3.76
CA PHE A 11 6.62 2.06 -2.92
C PHE A 11 5.27 2.77 -2.77
N CYS A 12 5.28 4.07 -2.49
CA CYS A 12 4.07 4.88 -2.39
C CYS A 12 3.29 4.92 -3.71
N ALA A 13 3.99 5.15 -4.82
CA ALA A 13 3.38 5.18 -6.15
C ALA A 13 2.78 3.83 -6.53
N SER A 14 3.46 2.72 -6.20
CA SER A 14 2.99 1.36 -6.45
C SER A 14 1.70 1.06 -5.67
N MET A 15 1.62 1.48 -4.42
CA MET A 15 0.41 1.30 -3.60
C MET A 15 -0.79 2.10 -4.14
N ALA A 16 -0.57 3.34 -4.57
CA ALA A 16 -1.60 4.15 -5.22
C ALA A 16 -2.05 3.51 -6.54
N LEU A 17 -1.11 3.01 -7.35
CA LEU A 17 -1.40 2.31 -8.61
C LEU A 17 -2.20 1.02 -8.36
N MET A 18 -1.85 0.25 -7.33
CA MET A 18 -2.55 -0.97 -6.94
C MET A 18 -4.00 -0.67 -6.54
N LEU A 19 -4.23 0.38 -5.76
CA LEU A 19 -5.59 0.80 -5.37
C LEU A 19 -6.40 1.28 -6.58
N LEU A 20 -5.82 2.14 -7.41
CA LEU A 20 -6.46 2.64 -8.64
C LEU A 20 -6.84 1.47 -9.54
N SER A 21 -5.94 0.51 -9.69
CA SER A 21 -6.16 -0.69 -10.48
C SER A 21 -7.32 -1.55 -9.96
N ALA A 22 -7.34 -1.81 -8.65
CA ALA A 22 -8.39 -2.62 -8.03
C ALA A 22 -9.77 -1.95 -8.09
N VAL A 23 -9.84 -0.65 -7.76
CA VAL A 23 -11.11 0.10 -7.65
C VAL A 23 -11.64 0.55 -9.01
N ALA A 24 -10.82 1.09 -9.90
CA ALA A 24 -11.29 1.63 -11.16
C ALA A 24 -11.44 0.57 -12.25
N PHE A 25 -10.46 -0.33 -12.39
CA PHE A 25 -10.37 -1.18 -13.58
C PHE A 25 -10.83 -2.63 -13.35
N ILE A 26 -10.33 -3.29 -12.31
CA ILE A 26 -10.65 -4.70 -12.06
C ILE A 26 -12.08 -4.85 -11.55
N GLN A 27 -12.44 -4.01 -10.56
CA GLN A 27 -13.76 -3.96 -9.93
C GLN A 27 -14.25 -5.32 -9.37
N ASP A 28 -13.32 -6.15 -8.89
CA ASP A 28 -13.63 -7.45 -8.29
C ASP A 28 -13.74 -7.34 -6.76
N ASN A 29 -14.90 -7.72 -6.22
CA ASN A 29 -15.20 -7.61 -4.79
C ASN A 29 -14.21 -8.39 -3.92
N LYS A 30 -13.59 -9.44 -4.45
CA LYS A 30 -12.57 -10.23 -3.74
C LYS A 30 -11.34 -9.40 -3.35
N LEU A 31 -11.01 -8.38 -4.13
CA LEU A 31 -9.89 -7.48 -3.85
C LEU A 31 -10.19 -6.50 -2.70
N PHE A 32 -11.47 -6.30 -2.36
CA PHE A 32 -11.90 -5.46 -1.23
C PHE A 32 -12.05 -6.23 0.08
N SER A 33 -11.44 -7.41 0.20
CA SER A 33 -11.38 -8.15 1.47
C SER A 33 -10.77 -7.36 2.65
N SER A 34 -10.00 -6.31 2.34
CA SER A 34 -9.42 -5.39 3.34
C SER A 34 -10.36 -4.24 3.73
N ALA A 35 -11.48 -4.02 3.04
CA ALA A 35 -12.47 -3.01 3.35
C ALA A 35 -13.29 -3.39 4.61
N PRO A 36 -13.95 -2.45 5.30
CA PRO A 36 -14.82 -2.78 6.43
C PRO A 36 -15.96 -3.71 5.98
N LYS A 37 -16.34 -4.66 6.85
CA LYS A 37 -17.38 -5.67 6.56
C LYS A 37 -18.69 -5.05 6.07
N GLU A 38 -19.09 -3.95 6.70
CA GLU A 38 -20.29 -3.19 6.34
C GLU A 38 -20.23 -2.67 4.89
N ALA A 39 -19.06 -2.28 4.39
CA ALA A 39 -18.92 -1.91 2.98
C ALA A 39 -18.98 -3.16 2.10
N GLN A 40 -18.25 -4.23 2.46
CA GLN A 40 -18.22 -5.49 1.70
C GLN A 40 -19.61 -6.10 1.48
N GLU A 41 -20.49 -6.02 2.47
CA GLU A 41 -21.86 -6.55 2.41
C GLU A 41 -22.75 -5.81 1.41
N VAL A 42 -22.41 -4.55 1.11
CA VAL A 42 -23.19 -3.69 0.22
C VAL A 42 -22.61 -3.69 -1.21
N LEU A 43 -21.34 -4.09 -1.40
CA LEU A 43 -20.70 -4.07 -2.71
C LEU A 43 -21.35 -5.02 -3.71
N VAL A 44 -21.78 -4.47 -4.85
CA VAL A 44 -22.32 -5.26 -5.96
C VAL A 44 -21.20 -5.56 -6.95
N GLN A 45 -21.00 -6.84 -7.27
CA GLN A 45 -19.98 -7.25 -8.23
C GLN A 45 -20.25 -6.61 -9.61
N ARG A 46 -19.25 -5.88 -10.13
CA ARG A 46 -19.35 -5.28 -11.45
C ARG A 46 -18.98 -6.29 -12.52
N ASN A 47 -20.00 -6.82 -13.19
CA ASN A 47 -19.81 -7.76 -14.29
C ASN A 47 -19.47 -7.06 -15.62
N LYS A 48 -19.90 -5.80 -15.79
CA LYS A 48 -19.66 -4.99 -16.98
C LYS A 48 -18.40 -4.14 -16.81
N GLU A 49 -17.51 -4.19 -17.78
CA GLU A 49 -16.30 -3.36 -17.83
C GLU A 49 -16.65 -1.90 -18.15
N LEU A 50 -15.84 -0.95 -17.65
CA LEU A 50 -15.99 0.48 -17.98
C LEU A 50 -15.82 0.76 -19.47
N PHE A 51 -14.85 0.08 -20.09
CA PHE A 51 -14.60 0.07 -21.52
C PHE A 51 -13.97 -1.28 -21.89
N TYR A 52 -13.95 -1.61 -23.18
CA TYR A 52 -13.40 -2.87 -23.66
C TYR A 52 -11.93 -3.04 -23.25
N GLY A 53 -11.63 -4.08 -22.45
CA GLY A 53 -10.27 -4.37 -22.00
C GLY A 53 -9.86 -3.62 -20.73
N ALA A 54 -10.76 -2.86 -20.09
CA ALA A 54 -10.47 -2.18 -18.83
C ALA A 54 -9.99 -3.16 -17.76
N ARG A 55 -10.62 -4.35 -17.66
CA ARG A 55 -10.22 -5.36 -16.68
C ARG A 55 -8.84 -5.95 -16.96
N ALA A 56 -8.49 -6.14 -18.24
CA ALA A 56 -7.15 -6.63 -18.63
C ALA A 56 -6.06 -5.60 -18.30
N ILE A 57 -6.32 -4.31 -18.55
CA ILE A 57 -5.44 -3.21 -18.14
C ILE A 57 -5.32 -3.18 -16.62
N GLY A 58 -6.43 -3.32 -15.89
CA GLY A 58 -6.43 -3.44 -14.44
C GLY A 58 -5.52 -4.56 -13.94
N TRP A 59 -5.72 -5.79 -14.39
CA TRP A 59 -4.84 -6.90 -13.97
C TRP A 59 -3.37 -6.65 -14.31
N THR A 60 -3.08 -6.05 -15.47
CA THR A 60 -1.71 -5.69 -15.86
C THR A 60 -1.09 -4.67 -14.91
N LEU A 61 -1.81 -3.60 -14.58
CA LEU A 61 -1.36 -2.57 -13.65
C LEU A 61 -1.21 -3.11 -12.22
N PHE A 62 -2.13 -3.98 -11.79
CA PHE A 62 -2.07 -4.62 -10.47
C PHE A 62 -0.83 -5.50 -10.34
N ILE A 63 -0.57 -6.37 -11.34
CA ILE A 63 0.62 -7.22 -11.36
C ILE A 63 1.89 -6.36 -11.39
N MET A 64 1.90 -5.31 -12.21
CA MET A 64 3.02 -4.35 -12.25
C MET A 64 3.27 -3.72 -10.89
N ALA A 65 2.23 -3.25 -10.20
CA ALA A 65 2.35 -2.66 -8.88
C ALA A 65 2.91 -3.65 -7.84
N VAL A 66 2.45 -4.90 -7.87
CA VAL A 66 2.98 -5.97 -7.00
C VAL A 66 4.46 -6.22 -7.30
N LEU A 67 4.85 -6.30 -8.57
CA LEU A 67 6.25 -6.46 -8.97
C LEU A 67 7.11 -5.28 -8.51
N MET A 68 6.60 -4.04 -8.58
CA MET A 68 7.32 -2.87 -8.09
C MET A 68 7.51 -2.91 -6.56
N ILE A 69 6.48 -3.31 -5.81
CA ILE A 69 6.56 -3.48 -4.34
C ILE A 69 7.60 -4.53 -3.96
N LEU A 70 7.56 -5.70 -4.62
CA LEU A 70 8.55 -6.76 -4.41
C LEU A 70 9.96 -6.30 -4.83
N GLY A 71 10.06 -5.61 -5.97
CA GLY A 71 11.30 -5.04 -6.48
C GLY A 71 11.92 -4.05 -5.50
N VAL A 72 11.12 -3.22 -4.83
CA VAL A 72 11.60 -2.32 -3.78
C VAL A 72 12.27 -3.10 -2.65
N GLY A 73 11.64 -4.19 -2.18
CA GLY A 73 12.20 -5.07 -1.15
C GLY A 73 13.51 -5.71 -1.60
N VAL A 74 13.53 -6.34 -2.78
CA VAL A 74 14.70 -7.02 -3.33
C VAL A 74 15.87 -6.06 -3.51
N ILE A 75 15.64 -4.89 -4.13
CA ILE A 75 16.67 -3.88 -4.35
C ILE A 75 17.17 -3.33 -3.02
N ALA A 76 16.28 -3.09 -2.05
CA ALA A 76 16.68 -2.60 -0.73
C ALA A 76 17.63 -3.55 0.00
N VAL A 77 17.36 -4.86 -0.09
CA VAL A 77 18.19 -5.90 0.50
C VAL A 77 19.50 -6.06 -0.26
N TRP A 78 19.42 -6.25 -1.58
CA TRP A 78 20.58 -6.48 -2.46
C TRP A 78 21.60 -5.34 -2.36
N ASP A 79 21.13 -4.09 -2.45
CA ASP A 79 21.98 -2.91 -2.33
C ASP A 79 22.63 -2.81 -0.95
N GLY A 80 21.89 -3.16 0.12
CA GLY A 80 22.45 -3.18 1.47
C GLY A 80 23.53 -4.26 1.65
N ILE A 81 23.33 -5.46 1.09
CA ILE A 81 24.33 -6.54 1.15
C ILE A 81 25.58 -6.13 0.38
N ARG A 82 25.42 -5.67 -0.86
CA ARG A 82 26.53 -5.21 -1.70
C ARG A 82 27.32 -4.07 -1.06
N SER A 83 26.65 -3.20 -0.31
CA SER A 83 27.26 -2.05 0.35
C SER A 83 27.82 -2.36 1.74
N GLY A 84 27.76 -3.62 2.21
CA GLY A 84 28.26 -4.02 3.52
C GLY A 84 27.53 -3.36 4.69
N PHE A 85 26.20 -3.17 4.56
CA PHE A 85 25.43 -2.45 5.57
C PHE A 85 25.46 -3.16 6.93
N THR A 86 25.61 -2.36 7.99
CA THR A 86 25.44 -2.85 9.36
C THR A 86 23.94 -3.01 9.69
N PHE A 87 23.64 -3.73 10.78
CA PHE A 87 22.27 -3.89 11.28
C PHE A 87 21.52 -2.56 11.36
N MET A 88 22.13 -1.54 11.96
CA MET A 88 21.50 -0.23 12.14
C MET A 88 21.20 0.46 10.81
N GLN A 89 22.05 0.28 9.78
CA GLN A 89 21.83 0.87 8.47
C GLN A 89 20.67 0.19 7.73
N PHE A 90 20.56 -1.15 7.81
CA PHE A 90 19.38 -1.86 7.31
C PHE A 90 18.11 -1.45 8.04
N PHE A 91 18.16 -1.42 9.37
CA PHE A 91 17.04 -1.05 10.21
C PHE A 91 16.55 0.36 9.86
N ALA A 92 17.45 1.34 9.80
CA ALA A 92 17.14 2.71 9.42
C ALA A 92 16.54 2.79 8.01
N ARG A 93 17.00 1.98 7.06
CA ARG A 93 16.44 1.94 5.70
C ARG A 93 15.00 1.44 5.70
N PHE A 94 14.74 0.28 6.31
CA PHE A 94 13.42 -0.35 6.30
C PHE A 94 12.39 0.47 7.07
N ILE A 95 12.76 0.96 8.26
CA ILE A 95 11.86 1.79 9.06
C ILE A 95 11.51 3.08 8.30
N THR A 96 12.48 3.71 7.64
CA THR A 96 12.22 4.91 6.83
C THR A 96 11.24 4.63 5.70
N ILE A 97 11.45 3.55 4.94
CA ILE A 97 10.55 3.17 3.84
C ILE A 97 9.13 2.91 4.38
N PHE A 98 8.97 2.10 5.42
CA PHE A 98 7.66 1.77 5.97
C PHE A 98 6.95 2.96 6.62
N THR A 99 7.68 3.78 7.37
CA THR A 99 7.12 4.97 8.01
C THR A 99 6.64 5.98 6.98
N VAL A 100 7.45 6.30 5.97
CA VAL A 100 7.06 7.27 4.93
C VAL A 100 5.93 6.71 4.07
N TYR A 101 6.00 5.43 3.68
CA TYR A 101 4.88 4.76 3.01
C TYR A 101 3.59 4.94 3.80
N LYS A 102 3.61 4.66 5.10
CA LYS A 102 2.40 4.73 5.90
C LYS A 102 1.86 6.15 6.01
N ILE A 103 2.73 7.15 6.12
CA ILE A 103 2.34 8.55 6.08
C ILE A 103 1.71 8.90 4.74
N CYS A 104 2.30 8.47 3.63
CA CYS A 104 1.75 8.68 2.29
C CYS A 104 0.38 8.00 2.11
N ASP A 105 0.22 6.78 2.61
CA ASP A 105 -1.04 6.04 2.60
C ASP A 105 -2.13 6.81 3.37
N MET A 106 -1.84 7.24 4.60
CA MET A 106 -2.80 8.03 5.40
C MET A 106 -3.15 9.37 4.72
N ALA A 107 -2.17 10.09 4.17
CA ALA A 107 -2.37 11.44 3.67
C ALA A 107 -2.95 11.48 2.25
N LEU A 108 -2.40 10.69 1.34
CA LEU A 108 -2.75 10.70 -0.09
C LEU A 108 -3.85 9.70 -0.42
N ILE A 109 -3.80 8.49 0.13
CA ILE A 109 -4.80 7.47 -0.18
C ILE A 109 -6.03 7.70 0.70
N ASP A 110 -5.88 7.62 2.02
CA ASP A 110 -7.04 7.66 2.92
C ASP A 110 -7.69 9.05 2.96
N ASN A 111 -6.90 10.10 3.21
CA ASN A 111 -7.46 11.45 3.36
C ASN A 111 -7.76 12.14 2.03
N PHE A 112 -6.84 12.09 1.06
CA PHE A 112 -7.06 12.77 -0.21
C PHE A 112 -7.96 11.93 -1.14
N LEU A 113 -7.55 10.71 -1.52
CA LEU A 113 -8.27 9.93 -2.53
C LEU A 113 -9.63 9.41 -2.04
N LEU A 114 -9.69 8.79 -0.85
CA LEU A 114 -10.91 8.16 -0.35
C LEU A 114 -11.88 9.16 0.28
N LEU A 115 -11.39 10.05 1.15
CA LEU A 115 -12.26 10.99 1.86
C LEU A 115 -12.60 12.26 1.07
N LYS A 116 -11.60 12.93 0.48
CA LYS A 116 -11.82 14.24 -0.16
C LYS A 116 -12.37 14.13 -1.57
N PHE A 117 -11.89 13.15 -2.33
CA PHE A 117 -12.31 12.93 -3.72
C PHE A 117 -13.42 11.90 -3.87
N HIS A 118 -13.82 11.24 -2.78
CA HIS A 118 -14.85 10.19 -2.80
C HIS A 118 -14.60 9.15 -3.91
N PHE A 119 -13.31 8.83 -4.16
CA PHE A 119 -12.90 8.02 -5.30
C PHE A 119 -13.54 6.64 -5.30
N PHE A 120 -13.69 6.03 -4.12
CA PHE A 120 -14.34 4.73 -4.00
C PHE A 120 -15.85 4.83 -4.26
N GLN A 121 -16.51 5.84 -3.70
CA GLN A 121 -17.94 6.10 -3.87
C GLN A 121 -18.29 6.42 -5.32
N TYR A 122 -17.37 7.04 -6.08
CA TYR A 122 -17.56 7.29 -7.51
C TYR A 122 -17.77 5.98 -8.31
N TYR A 123 -17.05 4.90 -8.00
CA TYR A 123 -17.21 3.60 -8.65
C TYR A 123 -18.24 2.69 -7.96
N TYR A 124 -18.44 2.90 -6.65
CA TYR A 124 -19.34 2.14 -5.78
C TYR A 124 -20.29 3.08 -5.03
N PRO A 125 -21.26 3.72 -5.71
CA PRO A 125 -22.21 4.63 -5.07
C PRO A 125 -23.06 3.93 -4.02
N GLU A 126 -23.31 2.62 -4.15
CA GLU A 126 -23.99 1.84 -3.13
C GLU A 126 -23.28 1.87 -1.78
N ALA A 127 -21.95 2.01 -1.74
CA ALA A 127 -21.20 2.08 -0.49
C ALA A 127 -21.26 3.47 0.18
N GLU A 128 -21.81 4.49 -0.50
CA GLU A 128 -21.83 5.87 -0.03
C GLU A 128 -22.54 6.02 1.32
N HIS A 129 -23.75 5.50 1.47
CA HIS A 129 -24.53 5.61 2.72
C HIS A 129 -23.86 4.94 3.94
N VAL A 130 -23.00 3.95 3.72
CA VAL A 130 -22.22 3.27 4.80
C VAL A 130 -20.93 4.02 5.10
N MET A 131 -20.41 4.75 4.11
CA MET A 131 -19.16 5.49 4.17
C MET A 131 -19.37 6.97 4.54
N GLU A 132 -20.58 7.50 4.40
CA GLU A 132 -20.99 8.84 4.83
C GLU A 132 -20.97 8.95 6.36
N GLY A 133 -20.40 10.04 6.88
CA GLY A 133 -20.25 10.28 8.32
C GLY A 133 -19.14 9.47 9.00
N ARG A 134 -18.58 8.45 8.32
CA ARG A 134 -17.32 7.84 8.75
C ARG A 134 -16.20 8.84 8.50
N LYS A 135 -15.70 9.44 9.59
CA LYS A 135 -14.35 10.00 9.57
C LYS A 135 -13.40 8.83 9.31
N TYR A 136 -13.04 8.58 8.06
CA TYR A 136 -11.92 7.71 7.71
C TYR A 136 -10.59 8.41 8.04
N GLY A 137 -10.52 8.93 9.26
CA GLY A 137 -9.33 9.34 9.98
C GLY A 137 -9.21 8.36 11.12
N PHE A 138 -8.76 7.16 10.76
CA PHE A 138 -8.11 6.15 11.57
C PHE A 138 -8.54 5.94 13.03
N ASN A 139 -8.68 4.65 13.38
CA ASN A 139 -8.31 4.22 14.73
C ASN A 139 -6.83 4.60 14.97
N ILE A 140 -6.55 5.84 15.37
CA ILE A 140 -5.21 6.41 15.55
C ILE A 140 -4.38 5.50 16.45
N ARG A 141 -5.03 4.84 17.41
CA ARG A 141 -4.40 3.81 18.25
C ARG A 141 -3.86 2.63 17.43
N SER A 142 -4.65 2.09 16.49
CA SER A 142 -4.19 1.01 15.59
C SER A 142 -3.10 1.48 14.62
N GLN A 143 -3.13 2.74 14.18
CA GLN A 143 -2.06 3.31 13.36
C GLN A 143 -0.78 3.51 14.11
N LEU A 144 -0.85 4.10 15.30
CA LEU A 144 0.29 4.31 16.15
C LEU A 144 0.87 2.97 16.55
N LEU A 145 0.05 1.95 16.81
CA LEU A 145 0.54 0.59 17.02
C LEU A 145 1.28 0.04 15.80
N LYS A 146 0.74 0.24 14.59
CA LYS A 146 1.41 -0.16 13.35
C LYS A 146 2.73 0.60 13.16
N LEU A 147 2.74 1.90 13.40
CA LEU A 147 3.87 2.80 13.19
C LEU A 147 4.99 2.63 14.22
N LEU A 148 4.63 2.44 15.50
CA LEU A 148 5.56 2.43 16.62
C LEU A 148 5.96 1.03 17.07
N VAL A 149 5.17 0.00 16.74
CA VAL A 149 5.43 -1.37 17.20
C VAL A 149 5.64 -2.31 16.02
N ILE A 150 4.68 -2.40 15.10
CA ILE A 150 4.72 -3.42 14.03
C ILE A 150 5.83 -3.10 13.02
N PHE A 151 5.89 -1.88 12.45
CA PHE A 151 6.92 -1.55 11.48
C PHE A 151 8.33 -1.58 12.05
N PRO A 152 8.60 -1.08 13.28
CA PRO A 152 9.91 -1.24 13.90
C PRO A 152 10.25 -2.71 14.14
N ALA A 153 9.32 -3.54 14.63
CA ALA A 153 9.59 -4.96 14.85
C ALA A 153 9.90 -5.71 13.53
N VAL A 154 9.10 -5.49 12.48
CA VAL A 154 9.31 -6.08 11.16
C VAL A 154 10.62 -5.59 10.53
N SER A 155 10.92 -4.31 10.67
CA SER A 155 12.18 -3.73 10.17
C SER A 155 13.40 -4.30 10.90
N ALA A 156 13.30 -4.52 12.21
CA ALA A 156 14.37 -5.11 13.02
C ALA A 156 14.60 -6.58 12.63
N LEU A 157 13.53 -7.36 12.46
CA LEU A 157 13.62 -8.74 11.98
C LEU A 157 14.23 -8.81 10.58
N ALA A 158 13.75 -7.97 9.65
CA ALA A 158 14.28 -7.92 8.29
C ALA A 158 15.76 -7.51 8.27
N ALA A 159 16.14 -6.50 9.07
CA ALA A 159 17.52 -6.05 9.20
C ALA A 159 18.42 -7.15 9.76
N TRP A 160 17.96 -7.87 10.79
CA TRP A 160 18.70 -8.99 11.37
C TRP A 160 18.92 -10.11 10.34
N ILE A 161 17.87 -10.53 9.64
CA ILE A 161 17.97 -11.52 8.57
C ILE A 161 18.97 -11.06 7.50
N CYS A 162 18.89 -9.80 7.05
CA CYS A 162 19.81 -9.26 6.05
C CYS A 162 21.27 -9.30 6.52
N THR A 163 21.54 -9.00 7.79
CA THR A 163 22.91 -9.04 8.32
C THR A 163 23.53 -10.43 8.32
N LEU A 164 22.73 -11.50 8.33
CA LEU A 164 23.25 -12.87 8.21
C LEU A 164 23.88 -13.14 6.82
N PHE A 165 23.48 -12.39 5.80
CA PHE A 165 23.95 -12.54 4.42
C PHE A 165 25.05 -11.55 4.03
N VAL A 166 25.49 -10.69 4.95
CA VAL A 166 26.55 -9.69 4.75
C VAL A 166 27.93 -10.23 5.14
N ASN A 167 27.97 -11.34 5.90
CA ASN A 167 29.21 -12.01 6.33
C ASN A 167 29.93 -12.72 5.19
#